data_AF-A0A8S4R6M7-F1
#
_entry.id   AF-A0A8S4R6M7-F1
#
_cell.length_a   1.000
_cell.length_b   1.000
_cell.length_c   1.000
_cell.angle_alpha   90.00
_cell.angle_beta   90.00
_cell.angle_gamma   90.00
#
_symmetry.space_group_name_H-M   'P 1'
#
loop_
_entity.id
_entity.type
_entity.pdbx_description
1 polymer ?
#
loop_
_entity_poly.entity_id
_entity_poly.type
_entity_poly.pdbx_seq_one_letter_code
_entity_poly.pdbx_strand_id
1 'polypeptide(L)'
;YNVSVLLDMETIPDDWEATVKKVGLLKRNCFASVFERYFRLQEDGDVGHKRAVINYRQDETLYVEAQEDRVTVVFSTVFRHEDDVVIGKVFMQEL
;
A
#
# COMPACT_ATOMS: atom_id res chain seq x y z
N TYR A 1 13.13 -0.42 15.13
CA TYR A 1 11.71 -0.31 14.72
C TYR A 1 11.51 0.98 13.95
N ASN A 2 10.57 1.02 13.00
CA ASN A 2 10.26 2.23 12.23
C ASN A 2 9.06 3.00 12.80
N VAL A 3 8.10 2.31 13.41
CA VAL A 3 6.91 2.89 14.05
C VAL A 3 6.62 2.09 15.31
N SER A 4 6.20 2.78 16.38
CA SER A 4 5.75 2.18 17.64
C SER A 4 4.42 2.79 18.06
N VAL A 5 3.54 1.98 18.62
CA VAL A 5 2.25 2.40 19.20
C VAL A 5 2.26 2.05 20.68
N LEU A 6 1.87 3.00 21.53
CA LEU A 6 1.71 2.82 22.96
C LEU A 6 0.21 2.87 23.29
N LEU A 7 -0.26 1.90 24.07
CA LEU A 7 -1.62 1.89 24.60
C LEU A 7 -1.52 1.94 26.13
N ASP A 8 -2.18 2.91 26.73
CA ASP A 8 -2.33 2.99 28.17
C ASP A 8 -3.49 2.10 28.62
N MET A 9 -3.21 1.17 29.53
CA MET A 9 -4.16 0.18 30.02
C MET A 9 -5.04 0.75 31.15
N GLU A 10 -4.68 1.91 31.71
CA GLU A 10 -5.49 2.59 32.72
C GLU A 10 -6.60 3.45 32.08
N THR A 11 -6.44 3.82 30.81
CA THR A 11 -7.37 4.69 30.08
C THR A 11 -7.85 4.03 28.78
N ILE A 12 -8.63 2.96 28.91
CA ILE A 12 -9.22 2.27 27.75
C ILE A 12 -10.56 2.94 27.38
N PRO A 13 -10.75 3.40 26.12
CA PRO A 13 -12.04 3.90 25.66
C PRO A 13 -13.12 2.82 25.69
N ASP A 14 -14.40 3.20 25.87
CA ASP A 14 -15.53 2.26 25.82
C ASP A 14 -15.59 1.50 24.48
N ASP A 15 -15.23 2.16 23.37
CA ASP A 15 -15.10 1.56 22.03
C ASP A 15 -13.67 1.01 21.79
N TRP A 16 -13.24 0.12 22.67
CA TRP A 16 -11.91 -0.49 22.60
C TRP A 16 -11.75 -1.36 21.34
N GLU A 17 -12.82 -2.01 20.87
CA GLU A 17 -12.79 -2.87 19.67
C GLU A 17 -12.36 -2.08 18.42
N ALA A 18 -12.90 -0.88 18.22
CA ALA A 18 -12.49 -0.02 17.12
C ALA A 18 -11.02 0.41 17.24
N THR A 19 -10.56 0.66 18.46
CA THR A 19 -9.16 1.02 18.73
C THR A 19 -8.22 -0.14 18.39
N VAL A 20 -8.53 -1.35 18.87
CA VAL A 20 -7.78 -2.57 18.54
C VAL A 20 -7.76 -2.82 17.04
N LYS A 21 -8.90 -2.64 16.35
CA LYS A 21 -8.98 -2.78 14.89
C LYS A 21 -8.08 -1.77 14.18
N LYS A 22 -8.06 -0.51 14.60
CA LYS A 22 -7.17 0.53 14.03
C LYS A 22 -5.71 0.17 14.21
N VAL A 23 -5.33 -0.33 15.39
CA VAL A 23 -3.95 -0.78 15.68
C VAL A 23 -3.60 -2.00 14.82
N GLY A 24 -4.51 -2.96 14.67
CA GLY A 24 -4.31 -4.12 13.78
C GLY A 24 -4.09 -3.76 12.31
N LEU A 25 -4.59 -2.59 11.88
CA LEU A 25 -4.41 -2.05 10.53
C LEU A 25 -3.14 -1.21 10.36
N LEU A 26 -2.20 -1.22 11.32
CA LEU A 26 -1.00 -0.39 11.29
C LEU A 26 -0.23 -0.50 9.97
N LYS A 27 0.03 -1.73 9.50
CA LYS A 27 0.72 -1.95 8.21
C LYS A 27 -0.03 -1.30 7.05
N ARG A 28 -1.36 -1.50 6.96
CA ARG A 28 -2.20 -0.88 5.93
C ARG A 28 -2.12 0.64 6.00
N ASN A 29 -2.23 1.22 7.20
CA ASN A 29 -2.22 2.67 7.40
C ASN A 29 -0.89 3.30 7.00
N CYS A 30 0.24 2.67 7.33
CA CYS A 30 1.55 3.15 6.90
C CYS A 30 1.66 3.19 5.37
N PHE A 31 1.17 2.15 4.69
CA PHE A 31 1.19 2.07 3.22
C PHE A 31 0.14 2.96 2.55
N ALA A 32 -1.01 3.22 3.19
CA ALA A 32 -2.09 4.02 2.60
C ALA A 32 -1.65 5.45 2.24
N SER A 33 -0.70 6.02 3.00
CA SER A 33 -0.21 7.39 2.83
C SER A 33 0.26 7.71 1.40
N VAL A 34 0.90 6.75 0.70
CA VAL A 34 1.34 6.98 -0.68
C VAL A 34 0.16 7.01 -1.64
N PHE A 35 -0.83 6.12 -1.47
CA PHE A 35 -2.00 6.09 -2.33
C PHE A 35 -2.84 7.35 -2.17
N GLU A 36 -3.13 7.75 -0.92
CA GLU A 36 -3.88 8.97 -0.64
C GLU A 36 -3.24 10.21 -1.25
N ARG A 37 -1.91 10.29 -1.23
CA ARG A 37 -1.18 11.40 -1.87
C ARG A 37 -1.42 11.45 -3.38
N TYR A 38 -1.29 10.33 -4.09
CA TYR A 38 -1.45 10.31 -5.55
C TYR A 38 -2.91 10.42 -5.99
N PHE A 39 -3.86 9.95 -5.17
CA PHE A 39 -5.29 10.19 -5.40
C PHE A 39 -5.61 11.68 -5.33
N ARG A 40 -5.10 12.40 -4.32
CA ARG A 40 -5.26 13.86 -4.23
C ARG A 40 -4.61 14.60 -5.40
N LEU A 41 -3.38 14.22 -5.79
CA LEU A 41 -2.72 14.82 -6.95
C LEU A 41 -3.55 14.69 -8.23
N GLN A 42 -4.21 13.54 -8.44
CA GLN A 42 -5.09 13.34 -9.57
C GLN A 42 -6.39 14.16 -9.45
N GLU A 43 -7.00 14.20 -8.27
CA GLU A 43 -8.23 14.97 -8.00
C GLU A 43 -8.00 16.48 -8.18
N ASP A 44 -6.85 17.00 -7.76
CA ASP A 44 -6.46 18.40 -7.91
C ASP A 44 -5.98 18.76 -9.34
N GLY A 45 -5.84 17.76 -10.22
CA GLY A 45 -5.33 17.94 -11.59
C GLY A 45 -3.82 18.23 -11.66
N ASP A 46 -3.07 17.98 -10.59
CA ASP A 46 -1.62 18.24 -10.48
C ASP A 46 -0.79 17.06 -11.05
N VAL A 47 -0.96 16.87 -12.35
CA VAL A 47 -0.41 15.76 -13.13
C VAL A 47 0.92 16.11 -13.78
N GLY A 48 1.95 16.21 -12.96
CA GLY A 48 3.35 16.36 -13.40
C GLY A 48 4.36 15.86 -12.37
N HIS A 49 3.85 15.28 -11.29
CA HIS A 49 4.63 14.82 -10.17
C HIS A 49 5.38 13.54 -10.50
N LYS A 50 6.64 13.46 -10.05
CA LYS A 50 7.44 12.24 -10.20
C LYS A 50 6.70 11.05 -9.56
N ARG A 51 6.62 9.93 -10.26
CA ARG A 51 6.10 8.67 -9.71
C ARG A 51 6.78 8.28 -8.40
N ALA A 52 6.02 7.70 -7.48
CA ALA A 52 6.57 7.14 -6.27
C ALA A 52 7.17 5.76 -6.57
N VAL A 53 8.26 5.45 -5.88
CA VAL A 53 8.96 4.16 -5.96
C VAL A 53 9.07 3.64 -4.54
N ILE A 54 8.45 2.51 -4.25
CA ILE A 54 8.41 1.90 -2.93
C ILE A 54 8.98 0.48 -3.01
N ASN A 55 10.17 0.29 -2.44
CA ASN A 55 10.79 -1.02 -2.31
C ASN A 55 10.23 -1.70 -1.05
N TYR A 56 9.06 -2.32 -1.15
CA TYR A 56 8.34 -2.88 0.00
C TYR A 56 8.88 -4.27 0.41
N ARG A 57 9.67 -4.90 -0.45
CA ARG A 57 10.48 -6.10 -0.18
C ARG A 57 11.86 -5.90 -0.84
N GLN A 58 12.79 -6.80 -0.53
CA GLN A 58 14.17 -6.72 -1.00
C GLN A 58 14.29 -6.71 -2.53
N ASP A 59 13.49 -7.53 -3.22
CA ASP A 59 13.56 -7.71 -4.68
C ASP A 59 12.25 -7.29 -5.40
N GLU A 60 11.32 -6.64 -4.69
CA GLU A 60 10.02 -6.24 -5.27
C GLU A 60 9.80 -4.74 -5.10
N THR A 61 9.20 -4.11 -6.10
CA THR A 61 9.00 -2.65 -6.14
C THR A 61 7.56 -2.33 -6.51
N LEU A 62 7.01 -1.32 -5.85
CA LEU A 62 5.71 -0.73 -6.16
C LEU A 62 5.94 0.65 -6.78
N TYR A 63 5.28 0.93 -7.91
CA TYR A 63 5.26 2.24 -8.54
C TYR A 63 3.85 2.83 -8.48
N VAL A 64 3.75 4.11 -8.14
CA VAL A 64 2.47 4.84 -8.10
C VAL A 64 2.62 6.14 -8.86
N GLU A 65 1.72 6.38 -9.81
CA GLU A 65 1.75 7.56 -10.67
C GLU A 65 0.34 8.09 -10.91
N ALA A 66 0.17 9.41 -10.84
CA ALA A 66 -1.07 10.11 -11.14
C ALA A 66 -1.00 10.66 -12.56
N GLN A 67 -2.05 10.43 -13.33
CA GLN A 67 -2.28 10.92 -14.69
C GLN A 67 -3.58 11.71 -14.71
N GLU A 68 -3.87 12.44 -15.79
CA GLU A 68 -5.05 13.32 -15.90
C GLU A 68 -6.36 12.59 -15.58
N ASP A 69 -6.53 11.38 -16.09
CA ASP A 69 -7.77 10.61 -16.01
C ASP A 69 -7.72 9.46 -15.00
N ARG A 70 -6.56 9.15 -14.43
CA ARG A 70 -6.38 7.93 -13.62
C ARG A 70 -5.19 7.99 -12.68
N VAL A 71 -5.16 7.06 -11.73
CA VAL A 71 -3.94 6.73 -10.97
C VAL A 71 -3.50 5.33 -11.34
N THR A 72 -2.28 5.21 -11.85
CA THR A 72 -1.66 3.95 -12.24
C THR A 72 -0.80 3.42 -11.11
N VAL A 73 -1.02 2.15 -10.76
CA VAL A 73 -0.23 1.43 -9.76
C VAL A 73 0.38 0.20 -10.42
N VAL A 74 1.70 0.08 -10.39
CA VAL A 74 2.44 -1.07 -10.96
C VAL A 74 3.14 -1.82 -9.85
N PHE A 75 2.81 -3.11 -9.71
CA PHE A 75 3.50 -4.04 -8.82
C PHE A 75 4.55 -4.82 -9.61
N SER A 76 5.82 -4.59 -9.32
CA SER A 76 6.94 -5.36 -9.84
C SER A 76 7.29 -6.47 -8.84
N THR A 77 6.62 -7.61 -8.97
CA THR A 77 6.83 -8.79 -8.14
C THR A 77 7.82 -9.76 -8.79
N VAL A 78 8.49 -10.58 -7.97
CA VAL A 78 9.44 -11.60 -8.43
C VAL A 78 8.95 -12.97 -7.98
N PHE A 79 8.80 -13.89 -8.93
CA PHE A 79 8.51 -15.30 -8.66
C PHE A 79 9.82 -16.08 -8.61
N ARG A 80 10.10 -16.76 -7.49
CA ARG A 80 11.38 -17.44 -7.25
C ARG A 80 11.41 -18.87 -7.82
N HIS A 81 10.28 -19.55 -7.87
CA HIS A 81 10.16 -20.90 -8.40
C HIS A 81 9.50 -20.88 -9.79
N GLU A 82 9.96 -21.75 -10.69
CA GLU A 82 9.42 -21.82 -12.06
C GLU A 82 7.94 -22.21 -12.06
N ASP A 83 7.51 -23.08 -11.15
CA ASP A 83 6.11 -23.47 -10.99
C ASP A 83 5.21 -22.27 -10.61
N ASP A 84 5.71 -21.39 -9.72
CA ASP A 84 4.99 -20.17 -9.30
C ASP A 84 4.81 -19.19 -10.47
N VAL A 85 5.76 -19.16 -11.42
CA VAL A 85 5.66 -18.34 -12.63
C VAL A 85 4.50 -18.82 -13.50
N VAL A 86 4.35 -20.13 -13.69
CA VAL A 86 3.29 -20.70 -14.52
C VAL A 86 1.93 -20.47 -13.87
N ILE A 87 1.81 -20.75 -12.58
CA ILE A 87 0.57 -20.53 -11.82
C ILE A 87 0.22 -19.04 -11.80
N GLY A 88 1.20 -18.17 -11.52
CA GLY A 88 1.04 -16.73 -11.53
C GLY A 88 0.55 -16.19 -12.88
N LYS A 89 1.09 -16.69 -14.00
CA LYS A 89 0.62 -16.32 -15.34
C LYS A 89 -0.84 -16.67 -15.58
N VAL A 90 -1.28 -17.86 -15.16
CA VAL A 90 -2.69 -18.27 -15.29
C VAL A 90 -3.60 -17.35 -14.47
N PHE A 91 -3.26 -17.06 -13.22
CA PHE A 91 -4.05 -16.13 -12.40
C PHE A 91 -4.12 -14.72 -12.97
N MET A 92 -3.01 -14.22 -13.53
CA MET A 92 -2.97 -12.87 -14.12
C MET A 92 -3.73 -12.77 -15.45
N GLN A 93 -3.97 -13.88 -16.15
CA GLN A 93 -4.77 -13.89 -17.38
C GLN A 93 -6.28 -13.76 -17.12
N GLU A 94 -6.74 -14.21 -15.94
CA GLU A 94 -8.16 -14.19 -15.54
C GLU A 94 -8.56 -12.91 -14.79
N LEU A 95 -7.62 -11.99 -14.54
CA LEU A 95 -7.81 -10.70 -13.87
C LEU A 95 -8.24 -9.60 -14.84
#